data_AF-A0A8T0D8M8-F1
#
_entry.id   AF-A0A8T0D8M8-F1
#
_cell.length_a   1.000
_cell.length_b   1.000
_cell.length_c   1.000
_cell.angle_alpha   90.00
_cell.angle_beta   90.00
_cell.angle_gamma   90.00
#
_symmetry.space_group_name_H-M   'P 1'
#
loop_
_entity.id
_entity.type
_entity.pdbx_description
1 polymer ?
#
loop_
_entity_poly.entity_id
_entity_poly.type
_entity_poly.pdbx_seq_one_letter_code
_entity_poly.pdbx_strand_id
1 'polypeptide(L)'
;MVGGVDRYMQIARCFRDEPSRSDRQPEFTQLDLELAFANATDIMRVVEELLLHVWPLVQDIRKDCCLLQTPFPKMTYSAAISQFGSDKPDIRFPFRFCEPSRNGSVGFKIPSSTVSFK
;
A
#
# COMPACT_ATOMS: atom_id res chain seq x y z
N MET A 1 -13.39 18.07 10.49
CA MET A 1 -13.91 19.05 9.51
C MET A 1 -14.31 20.34 10.22
N VAL A 2 -13.74 21.48 9.83
CA VAL A 2 -13.97 22.77 10.50
C VAL A 2 -15.43 23.24 10.38
N GLY A 3 -16.10 22.92 9.27
CA GLY A 3 -17.50 23.32 9.00
C GLY A 3 -18.59 22.47 9.66
N GLY A 4 -18.26 21.61 10.64
CA GLY A 4 -19.25 20.79 11.35
C GLY A 4 -19.81 19.59 10.59
N VAL A 5 -19.25 19.28 9.41
CA VAL A 5 -19.61 18.07 8.65
C VAL A 5 -18.96 16.84 9.30
N ASP A 6 -19.78 15.86 9.70
CA ASP A 6 -19.29 14.65 10.39
C ASP A 6 -18.56 13.70 9.42
N ARG A 7 -19.10 13.46 8.22
CA ARG A 7 -18.52 12.56 7.22
C ARG A 7 -18.70 13.14 5.83
N TYR A 8 -17.66 13.06 5.03
CA TYR A 8 -17.61 13.58 3.68
C TYR A 8 -16.98 12.56 2.73
N MET A 9 -17.48 12.57 1.50
CA MET A 9 -17.01 11.75 0.39
C MET A 9 -17.08 12.59 -0.89
N GLN A 10 -16.09 12.48 -1.76
CA GLN A 10 -16.17 13.01 -3.11
C GLN A 10 -15.43 12.11 -4.11
N ILE A 11 -16.02 11.89 -5.28
CA ILE A 11 -15.29 11.39 -6.44
C ILE A 11 -14.77 12.61 -7.20
N ALA A 12 -13.51 12.95 -6.98
CA ALA A 12 -12.90 14.18 -7.46
C ALA A 12 -11.93 13.92 -8.62
N ARG A 13 -11.83 14.88 -9.55
CA ARG A 13 -10.71 14.97 -10.49
C ARG A 13 -9.58 15.73 -9.82
N CYS A 14 -8.40 15.12 -9.81
CA CYS A 14 -7.20 15.67 -9.21
C CYS A 14 -6.16 15.90 -10.30
N PHE A 15 -5.42 17.00 -10.18
CA PHE A 15 -4.41 17.42 -11.13
C PHE A 15 -3.03 17.42 -10.46
N ARG A 16 -2.03 16.84 -11.10
CA ARG A 16 -0.63 16.85 -10.66
C ARG A 16 0.28 17.21 -11.82
N ASP A 17 1.05 18.28 -11.65
CA ASP A 17 2.09 18.70 -12.61
C ASP A 17 3.42 18.01 -12.26
N GLU A 18 3.48 16.70 -12.52
CA GLU A 18 4.65 15.85 -12.29
C GLU A 18 5.04 15.13 -13.59
N PRO A 19 6.32 14.68 -13.74
CA PRO A 19 6.72 13.88 -14.88
C PRO A 19 5.87 12.63 -15.02
N SER A 20 5.35 12.40 -16.22
CA SER A 20 4.52 11.23 -16.51
C SER A 20 5.31 9.94 -16.29
N ARG A 21 4.64 8.95 -15.69
CA ARG A 21 5.07 7.55 -15.64
C ARG A 21 3.93 6.69 -16.17
N SER A 22 4.18 5.42 -16.46
CA SER A 22 3.14 4.51 -16.95
C SER A 22 1.90 4.44 -16.05
N ASP A 23 2.08 4.64 -14.74
CA ASP A 23 1.05 4.64 -13.71
C ASP A 23 0.63 6.06 -13.25
N ARG A 24 1.16 7.12 -13.87
CA ARG A 24 0.94 8.51 -13.44
C ARG A 24 0.48 9.37 -14.60
N GLN A 25 -0.80 9.77 -14.52
CA GLN A 25 -1.41 10.74 -15.43
C GLN A 25 -1.48 12.12 -14.75
N PRO A 26 -1.41 13.22 -15.51
CA PRO A 26 -1.54 14.57 -14.97
C PRO A 26 -2.94 14.84 -14.40
N GLU A 27 -3.95 14.13 -14.91
CA GLU A 27 -5.31 14.11 -14.38
C GLU A 27 -5.70 12.67 -14.00
N PHE A 28 -6.28 12.50 -12.82
CA PHE A 28 -6.79 11.22 -12.35
C PHE A 28 -7.97 11.40 -11.39
N THR A 29 -8.76 10.35 -11.21
CA THR A 29 -9.92 10.35 -10.32
C THR A 29 -9.56 9.77 -8.96
N GLN A 30 -9.91 10.46 -7.89
CA GLN A 30 -9.78 9.94 -6.52
C GLN A 30 -11.15 9.81 -5.86
N LEU A 31 -11.29 8.78 -5.02
CA LEU A 31 -12.32 8.74 -4.00
C LEU A 31 -11.73 9.37 -2.74
N ASP A 32 -12.13 10.60 -2.47
CA ASP A 32 -11.74 11.36 -1.29
C ASP A 32 -12.74 11.11 -0.16
N LEU A 33 -12.24 10.91 1.07
CA LEU A 33 -13.02 10.54 2.25
C LEU A 33 -12.48 11.28 3.47
N GLU A 34 -13.37 11.92 4.23
CA GLU A 34 -13.00 12.62 5.47
C GLU A 34 -14.04 12.34 6.56
N LEU A 35 -13.58 11.97 7.76
CA LEU A 35 -14.45 11.73 8.93
C LEU A 35 -13.99 12.59 10.11
N ALA A 36 -14.92 13.28 10.76
CA ALA A 36 -14.68 14.01 11.99
C ALA A 36 -14.57 13.04 13.19
N PHE A 37 -13.76 13.41 14.19
CA PHE A 37 -13.59 12.66 15.43
C PHE A 37 -13.17 11.18 15.28
N ALA A 38 -12.67 10.80 14.11
CA ALA A 38 -12.20 9.44 13.81
C ALA A 38 -10.70 9.30 14.08
N ASN A 39 -10.27 8.09 14.46
CA ASN A 39 -8.85 7.73 14.45
C ASN A 39 -8.49 6.94 13.18
N ALA A 40 -7.20 6.68 12.97
CA ALA A 40 -6.73 5.95 11.79
C ALA A 40 -7.37 4.55 11.63
N THR A 41 -7.67 3.86 12.73
CA THR A 41 -8.31 2.54 12.71
C THR A 41 -9.75 2.60 12.23
N ASP A 42 -10.48 3.67 12.59
CA ASP A 42 -11.84 3.89 12.10
C ASP A 42 -11.85 4.11 10.59
N ILE A 43 -10.92 4.93 10.07
CA ILE A 43 -10.78 5.17 8.62
C ILE A 43 -10.42 3.87 7.89
N MET A 44 -9.43 3.12 8.40
CA MET A 44 -9.04 1.84 7.81
C MET A 44 -10.22 0.86 7.74
N ARG A 45 -11.03 0.75 8.81
CA ARG A 45 -12.23 -0.10 8.82
C ARG A 45 -13.24 0.32 7.76
N VAL A 46 -13.53 1.62 7.63
CA VAL A 46 -14.46 2.14 6.61
C VAL A 46 -13.98 1.77 5.20
N VAL A 47 -12.68 1.91 4.93
CA VAL A 47 -12.11 1.55 3.62
C VAL A 47 -12.14 0.04 3.38
N GLU A 48 -11.85 -0.79 4.38
CA GLU A 48 -11.96 -2.25 4.29
C GLU A 48 -13.41 -2.69 3.98
N GLU A 49 -14.39 -2.13 4.69
CA GLU A 49 -15.82 -2.40 4.49
C GLU A 49 -16.31 -1.94 3.11
N LEU A 50 -15.88 -0.76 2.66
CA LEU A 50 -16.18 -0.24 1.32
C LEU A 50 -15.68 -1.19 0.23
N LEU A 51 -14.42 -1.66 0.36
CA LEU A 51 -13.83 -2.57 -0.62
C LEU A 51 -14.58 -3.91 -0.62
N LEU A 52 -14.90 -4.47 0.54
CA LEU A 52 -15.71 -5.68 0.63
C LEU A 52 -17.09 -5.53 -0.04
N HIS A 53 -17.70 -4.35 0.08
CA HIS A 53 -19.02 -4.10 -0.50
C HIS A 53 -18.97 -3.98 -2.03
N VAL A 54 -17.93 -3.34 -2.58
CA VAL A 54 -17.82 -3.09 -4.03
C VAL A 54 -17.19 -4.29 -4.77
N TRP A 55 -16.35 -5.09 -4.11
CA TRP A 55 -15.60 -6.16 -4.76
C TRP A 55 -16.45 -7.23 -5.48
N PRO A 56 -17.60 -7.69 -4.95
CA PRO A 56 -18.46 -8.63 -5.67
C PRO A 56 -18.93 -8.09 -7.03
N LEU A 57 -19.24 -6.79 -7.11
CA LEU A 57 -19.63 -6.12 -8.36
C LEU A 57 -18.50 -6.16 -9.40
N VAL A 58 -17.25 -6.10 -8.93
CA VAL A 58 -16.07 -6.23 -9.80
C VAL A 58 -15.92 -7.68 -10.27
N GLN A 59 -16.13 -8.67 -9.41
CA GLN A 59 -16.05 -10.08 -9.77
C GLN A 59 -17.08 -10.50 -10.82
N ASP A 60 -18.27 -9.90 -10.79
CA ASP A 60 -19.30 -10.13 -11.82
C ASP A 60 -18.81 -9.72 -13.22
N ILE A 61 -17.94 -8.71 -13.30
CA ILE A 61 -17.33 -8.22 -14.54
C ILE A 61 -16.00 -8.97 -14.84
N ARG A 62 -15.23 -9.29 -13.80
CA ARG A 62 -13.87 -9.86 -13.84
C ARG A 62 -13.79 -11.14 -13.01
N LYS A 63 -14.11 -12.26 -13.66
CA LYS A 63 -14.16 -13.59 -13.03
C LYS A 63 -12.80 -14.13 -12.57
N ASP A 64 -11.69 -13.50 -12.97
CA ASP A 64 -10.32 -13.84 -12.58
C ASP A 64 -9.89 -13.23 -11.24
N CYS A 65 -10.71 -12.38 -10.63
CA CYS A 65 -10.39 -11.71 -9.36
C CYS A 65 -10.54 -12.65 -8.15
N CYS A 66 -9.53 -12.69 -7.28
CA CYS A 66 -9.57 -13.44 -6.03
C CYS A 66 -10.63 -12.89 -5.05
N LEU A 67 -11.06 -13.70 -4.08
CA LEU A 67 -11.91 -13.23 -2.99
C LEU A 67 -11.09 -12.38 -2.00
N LEU A 68 -11.63 -11.23 -1.60
CA LEU A 68 -11.05 -10.44 -0.51
C LEU A 68 -11.31 -11.12 0.83
N GLN A 69 -10.28 -11.23 1.65
CA GLN A 69 -10.36 -11.73 3.02
C GLN A 69 -10.13 -10.58 3.99
N THR A 70 -10.99 -10.46 5.00
CA THR A 70 -10.84 -9.48 6.09
C THR A 70 -10.64 -10.18 7.44
N PRO A 71 -10.00 -9.51 8.42
CA PRO A 71 -9.39 -8.17 8.32
C PRO A 71 -8.16 -8.16 7.39
N PHE A 72 -7.88 -7.03 6.74
CA PHE A 72 -6.70 -6.93 5.89
C PHE A 72 -5.40 -7.07 6.72
N PRO A 73 -4.38 -7.77 6.21
CA PRO A 73 -3.12 -7.92 6.92
C PRO A 73 -2.46 -6.55 7.08
N LYS A 74 -2.05 -6.24 8.31
CA LYS A 74 -1.36 -5.00 8.65
C LYS A 74 0.13 -5.25 8.84
N MET A 75 0.94 -4.35 8.32
CA MET A 75 2.38 -4.42 8.41
C MET A 75 2.92 -3.03 8.78
N THR A 76 3.88 -2.99 9.70
CA THR A 76 4.58 -1.73 9.98
C THR A 76 5.51 -1.41 8.82
N TYR A 77 5.77 -0.12 8.59
CA TYR A 77 6.71 0.33 7.57
C TYR A 77 8.09 -0.38 7.71
N SER A 78 8.62 -0.46 8.93
CA SER A 78 9.90 -1.14 9.19
C SER A 78 9.87 -2.62 8.82
N ALA A 79 8.76 -3.32 9.02
CA ALA A 79 8.61 -4.71 8.62
C ALA A 79 8.53 -4.84 7.09
N ALA A 80 7.81 -3.95 6.41
CA ALA A 80 7.70 -3.94 4.95
C ALA A 80 9.06 -3.73 4.27
N ILE A 81 9.81 -2.74 4.75
CA ILE A 81 11.15 -2.44 4.20
C ILE A 81 12.14 -3.57 4.51
N SER A 82 12.19 -4.09 5.74
CA SER A 82 13.14 -5.17 6.09
C SER A 82 12.84 -6.49 5.38
N GLN A 83 11.57 -6.85 5.21
CA GLN A 83 11.19 -8.14 4.63
C GLN A 83 11.02 -8.11 3.10
N PHE A 84 10.72 -6.95 2.51
CA PHE A 84 10.39 -6.85 1.08
C PHE A 84 11.07 -5.69 0.35
N GLY A 85 11.76 -4.77 1.04
CA GLY A 85 12.42 -3.61 0.43
C GLY A 85 11.48 -2.57 -0.17
N SER A 86 10.18 -2.69 0.11
CA SER A 86 9.12 -1.86 -0.46
C SER A 86 8.06 -1.61 0.60
N ASP A 87 7.53 -0.39 0.63
CA ASP A 87 6.39 0.00 1.46
C ASP A 87 5.04 -0.45 0.87
N LYS A 88 5.05 -0.94 -0.37
CA LYS A 88 3.94 -1.57 -1.08
C LYS A 88 4.31 -2.99 -1.55
N PRO A 89 4.54 -3.94 -0.62
CA PRO A 89 4.99 -5.28 -0.98
C PRO A 89 3.89 -6.09 -1.66
N ASP A 90 4.26 -6.88 -2.67
CA ASP A 90 3.37 -7.88 -3.25
C ASP A 90 3.43 -9.17 -2.43
N ILE A 91 2.50 -9.32 -1.48
CA ILE A 91 2.44 -10.45 -0.54
C ILE A 91 1.86 -11.74 -1.14
N ARG A 92 1.48 -11.73 -2.43
CA ARG A 92 0.98 -12.94 -3.11
C ARG A 92 2.11 -13.94 -3.36
N PHE A 93 3.35 -13.46 -3.43
CA PHE A 93 4.53 -14.29 -3.57
C PHE A 93 5.14 -14.60 -2.19
N PRO A 94 5.63 -15.84 -1.96
CA PRO A 94 6.17 -16.23 -0.66
C PRO A 94 7.60 -15.72 -0.39
N PHE A 95 8.19 -14.95 -1.31
CA PHE A 95 9.58 -14.52 -1.20
C PHE A 95 9.73 -13.35 -0.22
N ARG A 96 10.64 -13.51 0.73
CA ARG A 96 11.04 -12.49 1.72
C ARG A 96 12.55 -12.35 1.73
N PHE A 97 13.03 -11.16 2.00
CA PHE A 97 14.43 -10.93 2.30
C PHE A 97 14.82 -11.67 3.59
N CYS A 98 16.03 -12.23 3.57
CA CYS A 98 16.68 -12.80 4.72
C CYS A 98 17.92 -11.97 5.03
N GLU A 99 18.05 -11.54 6.28
CA GLU A 99 19.29 -10.94 6.74
C GLU A 99 20.40 -12.01 6.70
N PRO A 100 21.57 -11.71 6.11
CA PRO A 100 22.67 -12.65 6.11
C PRO A 100 23.11 -12.93 7.56
N SER A 101 23.45 -14.19 7.86
CA SER A 101 23.95 -14.54 9.18
C SER A 101 25.29 -13.83 9.43
N ARG A 102 25.38 -13.04 10.50
CA ARG A 102 26.63 -12.34 10.90
C ARG A 102 27.74 -13.27 11.38
N ASN A 103 27.46 -14.57 11.57
CA ASN A 103 28.35 -15.54 12.18
C ASN A 103 29.00 -16.47 11.15
N GLY A 104 29.68 -15.90 10.16
CA GLY A 104 30.44 -16.67 9.18
C GLY A 104 31.72 -15.96 8.78
N SER A 105 32.89 -16.52 9.14
CA SER A 105 34.16 -16.15 8.53
C SER A 105 34.25 -16.78 7.13
N VAL A 106 33.44 -16.29 6.20
CA VAL A 106 33.55 -16.70 4.80
C VAL A 106 34.76 -15.96 4.24
N GLY A 107 35.78 -16.68 3.76
CA GLY A 107 37.02 -16.11 3.20
C GLY A 107 36.84 -15.26 1.94
N PHE A 108 35.60 -14.98 1.55
CA PHE A 108 35.23 -14.15 0.43
C PHE A 108 35.03 -12.69 0.90
N LYS A 109 36.01 -11.84 0.61
CA LYS A 109 35.94 -10.40 0.92
C LYS A 109 35.21 -9.67 -0.19
N ILE A 110 34.06 -9.08 0.13
CA ILE A 110 33.40 -8.11 -0.74
C ILE A 110 34.24 -6.81 -0.71
N PRO A 111 34.66 -6.25 -1.86
CA PRO A 111 35.38 -4.98 -1.87
C PRO A 111 34.55 -3.88 -1.20
N SER A 112 35.13 -3.20 -0.23
CA SER A 112 34.48 -2.19 0.61
C SER A 112 33.98 -0.96 -0.16
N SER A 113 34.33 -0.81 -1.44
CA SER A 113 34.01 0.35 -2.28
C SER A 113 32.66 0.28 -2.99
N THR A 114 31.94 -0.86 -2.97
CA THR A 114 30.83 -1.08 -3.91
C THR A 114 29.43 -0.93 -3.31
N VAL A 115 29.29 -0.77 -1.99
CA VAL A 115 27.96 -0.76 -1.36
C VAL A 115 27.63 0.63 -0.82
N SER A 116 27.34 1.56 -1.73
CA SER A 116 26.48 2.70 -1.43
C SER A 116 25.10 2.37 -1.99
N PHE A 117 24.21 1.87 -1.14
CA PHE A 117 22.79 1.86 -1.47
C PHE A 117 22.33 3.32 -1.50
N LYS A 118 22.06 3.82 -2.72
CA LYS A 118 21.32 5.08 -2.92
C LYS A 118 19.84 4.84 -2.71
#